data_AF-A0A6A1Z753-F1
#
_entry.id   AF-A0A6A1Z753-F1
#
_cell.length_a   1.000
_cell.length_b   1.000
_cell.length_c   1.000
_cell.angle_alpha   90.00
_cell.angle_beta   90.00
_cell.angle_gamma   90.00
#
_symmetry.space_group_name_H-M   'P 1'
#
loop_
_entity.id
_entity.type
_entity.pdbx_description
1 polymer ?
#
loop_
_entity_poly.entity_id
_entity_poly.type
_entity_poly.pdbx_seq_one_letter_code
_entity_poly.pdbx_strand_id
1 'polypeptide(L)'
;MAKGKYKKWLEPDNLTKLEGWARDGLKDTQIADNMGINVSTLYTWKNRYSEINEALKKGKEVVDYEIENSLISTMKKHTVTTTQYKMVKKDDFKLKAEREEFMNIYKFDHPEASKNEILIATAKGVEVYEKIPIIRTVTEVDPNVSAMIFWLKARRPDVFRDQTFKKLNEANARKAIAEANISEKQLKALEEADNPDNATVVVDDISKLKELRDKNADSSTKQGD
;
A
#
# COMPACT_ATOMS: atom_id res chain seq x y z
N MET A 1 -35.09 6.01 13.96
CA MET A 1 -34.14 5.87 12.83
C MET A 1 -32.73 6.19 13.33
N ALA A 2 -31.80 5.23 13.27
CA ALA A 2 -30.42 5.46 13.68
C ALA A 2 -29.80 6.54 12.77
N LYS A 3 -29.51 7.72 13.32
CA LYS A 3 -28.75 8.76 12.59
C LYS A 3 -27.42 8.13 12.20
N GLY A 4 -27.14 8.05 10.89
CA GLY A 4 -25.93 7.37 10.41
C GLY A 4 -24.68 8.00 11.04
N LYS A 5 -23.82 7.16 11.63
CA LYS A 5 -22.58 7.56 12.32
C LYS A 5 -21.67 8.47 11.48
N TYR A 6 -21.83 8.46 10.16
CA TYR A 6 -21.10 9.30 9.19
C TYR A 6 -21.25 10.81 9.43
N LYS A 7 -22.41 11.29 9.91
CA LYS A 7 -22.64 12.74 10.08
C LYS A 7 -21.65 13.37 11.05
N LYS A 8 -21.29 12.65 12.12
CA LYS A 8 -20.27 13.07 13.07
C LYS A 8 -18.91 13.27 12.38
N TRP A 9 -18.55 12.39 11.46
CA TRP A 9 -17.26 12.41 10.77
C TRP A 9 -17.19 13.43 9.63
N LEU A 10 -18.30 14.11 9.31
CA LEU A 10 -18.33 15.26 8.40
C LEU A 10 -18.15 16.60 9.13
N GLU A 11 -18.15 16.59 10.47
CA GLU A 11 -17.88 17.80 11.26
C GLU A 11 -16.40 18.20 11.13
N PRO A 12 -16.08 19.51 11.06
CA PRO A 12 -14.71 20.00 10.86
C PRO A 12 -13.69 19.40 11.85
N ASP A 13 -14.04 19.32 13.13
CA ASP A 13 -13.16 18.77 14.17
C ASP A 13 -12.79 17.30 13.93
N ASN A 14 -13.73 16.51 13.42
CA ASN A 14 -13.51 15.09 13.16
C ASN A 14 -12.80 14.88 11.81
N LEU A 15 -12.98 15.78 10.84
CA LEU A 15 -12.14 15.83 9.64
C LEU A 15 -10.69 16.15 10.00
N THR A 16 -10.44 17.09 10.92
CA THR A 16 -9.10 17.38 11.43
C THR A 16 -8.47 16.17 12.13
N LYS A 17 -9.24 15.38 12.88
CA LYS A 17 -8.75 14.12 13.47
C LYS A 17 -8.39 13.08 12.41
N LEU A 18 -9.21 12.94 11.37
CA LEU A 18 -8.90 12.04 10.25
C LEU A 18 -7.63 12.47 9.51
N GLU A 19 -7.45 13.78 9.28
CA GLU A 19 -6.22 14.35 8.72
C GLU A 19 -5.01 14.06 9.63
N GLY A 20 -5.18 14.22 10.95
CA GLY A 20 -4.14 13.90 11.95
C GLY A 20 -3.75 12.42 11.93
N TRP A 21 -4.71 11.50 11.94
CA TRP A 21 -4.41 10.07 11.88
C TRP A 21 -3.75 9.65 10.56
N ALA A 22 -4.18 10.25 9.45
CA ALA A 22 -3.51 10.04 8.17
C ALA A 22 -2.08 10.58 8.18
N ARG A 23 -1.84 11.72 8.86
CA ARG A 23 -0.50 12.29 9.09
C ARG A 23 0.37 11.45 10.00
N ASP A 24 -0.22 10.74 10.96
CA ASP A 24 0.53 9.83 11.83
C ASP A 24 0.83 8.48 11.15
N GLY A 25 0.41 8.30 9.88
CA GLY A 25 0.68 7.10 9.09
C GLY A 25 -0.23 5.91 9.40
N LEU A 26 -1.39 6.13 10.03
CA LEU A 26 -2.32 5.03 10.35
C LEU A 26 -2.90 4.40 9.09
N LYS A 27 -3.03 3.06 9.11
CA LYS A 27 -3.70 2.30 8.04
C LYS A 27 -5.20 2.52 8.10
N ASP A 28 -5.87 2.43 6.94
CA ASP A 28 -7.34 2.52 6.83
C ASP A 28 -8.06 1.54 7.79
N THR A 29 -7.45 0.39 8.12
CA THR A 29 -7.97 -0.55 9.13
C THR A 29 -8.01 0.05 10.53
N GLN A 30 -6.90 0.66 10.97
CA GLN A 30 -6.77 1.29 12.29
C GLN A 30 -7.64 2.53 12.41
N ILE A 31 -7.77 3.30 11.31
CA ILE A 31 -8.68 4.45 11.24
C ILE A 31 -10.14 3.99 11.42
N ALA A 32 -10.54 2.91 10.74
CA ALA A 32 -11.88 2.35 10.90
C ALA A 32 -12.15 1.88 12.34
N ASP A 33 -11.16 1.23 12.98
CA ASP A 33 -11.24 0.81 14.38
C ASP A 33 -11.40 2.01 15.33
N ASN A 34 -10.60 3.07 15.14
CA ASN A 34 -10.72 4.32 15.91
C ASN A 34 -12.07 5.01 15.73
N MET A 35 -12.68 4.86 14.55
CA MET A 35 -14.02 5.37 14.26
C MET A 35 -15.16 4.48 14.78
N GLY A 36 -14.84 3.26 15.24
CA GLY A 36 -15.82 2.25 15.67
C GLY A 36 -16.71 1.76 14.52
N ILE A 37 -16.13 1.62 13.33
CA ILE A 37 -16.80 1.12 12.12
C ILE A 37 -15.98 0.01 11.45
N ASN A 38 -16.61 -0.78 10.59
CA ASN A 38 -15.89 -1.75 9.78
C ASN A 38 -15.11 -1.04 8.65
N VAL A 39 -13.96 -1.57 8.26
CA VAL A 39 -13.11 -1.05 7.18
C VAL A 39 -13.88 -0.91 5.85
N SER A 40 -14.74 -1.87 5.51
CA SER A 40 -15.63 -1.80 4.33
C SER A 40 -16.57 -0.58 4.36
N THR A 41 -17.03 -0.18 5.56
CA THR A 41 -17.85 1.00 5.76
C THR A 41 -17.04 2.27 5.53
N LEU A 42 -15.78 2.30 6.00
CA LEU A 42 -14.87 3.41 5.73
C LEU A 42 -14.63 3.59 4.22
N TYR A 43 -14.40 2.51 3.47
CA TYR A 43 -14.27 2.59 2.01
C TYR A 43 -15.53 3.13 1.33
N THR A 44 -16.71 2.69 1.79
CA THR A 44 -17.99 3.19 1.27
C THR A 44 -18.15 4.70 1.56
N TRP A 45 -17.72 5.17 2.72
CA TRP A 45 -17.80 6.58 3.10
C TRP A 45 -16.80 7.44 2.31
N LYS A 46 -15.57 6.96 2.09
CA LYS A 46 -14.58 7.65 1.24
C LYS A 46 -15.09 7.87 -0.19
N ASN A 47 -15.86 6.92 -0.73
CA ASN A 47 -16.45 7.04 -2.06
C ASN A 47 -17.68 7.95 -2.10
N ARG A 48 -18.47 7.98 -1.02
CA ARG A 48 -19.73 8.73 -0.96
C ARG A 48 -19.55 10.19 -0.51
N TYR A 49 -18.56 10.45 0.34
CA TYR A 49 -18.31 11.75 0.95
C TYR A 49 -16.88 12.19 0.64
N SER A 50 -16.74 13.17 -0.26
CA SER A 50 -15.44 13.65 -0.72
C SER A 50 -14.64 14.27 0.43
N GLU A 51 -15.28 14.91 1.40
CA GLU A 51 -14.65 15.60 2.52
C GLU A 51 -13.78 14.65 3.37
N ILE A 52 -14.28 13.44 3.65
CA ILE A 52 -13.55 12.41 4.39
C ILE A 52 -12.34 11.93 3.57
N ASN A 53 -12.53 11.74 2.27
CA ASN A 53 -11.46 11.30 1.38
C ASN A 53 -10.35 12.35 1.25
N GLU A 54 -10.73 13.62 1.07
CA GLU A 54 -9.80 14.74 0.94
C GLU A 54 -9.04 14.99 2.25
N ALA A 55 -9.70 14.91 3.41
CA ALA A 55 -9.01 15.01 4.71
C ALA A 55 -7.94 13.92 4.88
N LEU A 56 -8.25 12.67 4.51
CA LEU A 56 -7.30 11.57 4.56
C LEU A 56 -6.15 11.71 3.54
N LYS A 57 -6.43 12.22 2.34
CA LYS A 57 -5.39 12.48 1.32
C LYS A 57 -4.44 13.58 1.77
N LYS A 58 -4.98 14.70 2.24
CA LYS A 58 -4.20 15.85 2.71
C LYS A 58 -3.28 15.47 3.88
N GLY A 59 -3.76 14.64 4.81
CA GLY A 59 -2.91 14.13 5.89
C GLY A 59 -1.76 13.26 5.39
N LYS A 60 -2.01 12.43 4.37
CA LYS A 60 -0.97 11.59 3.74
C LYS A 60 0.07 12.40 2.97
N GLU A 61 -0.31 13.53 2.35
CA GLU A 61 0.63 14.39 1.64
C GLU A 61 1.75 14.93 2.53
N VAL A 62 1.45 15.23 3.80
CA VAL A 62 2.47 15.69 4.76
C VAL A 62 3.48 14.58 5.07
N VAL A 63 3.00 13.35 5.29
CA VAL A 63 3.86 12.18 5.50
C VAL A 63 4.68 11.88 4.27
N ASP A 64 4.03 11.91 3.10
CA ASP A 64 4.70 11.71 1.83
C ASP A 64 5.79 12.77 1.61
N TYR A 65 5.56 14.03 2.03
CA TYR A 65 6.55 15.09 1.97
C TYR A 65 7.71 14.88 2.95
N GLU A 66 7.46 14.41 4.18
CA GLU A 66 8.51 14.09 5.14
C GLU A 66 9.35 12.89 4.69
N ILE A 67 8.71 11.84 4.19
CA ILE A 67 9.37 10.68 3.58
C ILE A 67 10.16 11.14 2.35
N GLU A 68 9.58 11.99 1.50
CA GLU A 68 10.25 12.56 0.33
C GLU A 68 11.50 13.34 0.75
N ASN A 69 11.43 14.18 1.78
CA ASN A 69 12.59 14.92 2.29
C ASN A 69 13.69 13.99 2.85
N SER A 70 13.32 12.98 3.64
CA SER A 70 14.25 11.98 4.14
C SER A 70 14.89 11.19 3.00
N LEU A 71 14.09 10.81 2.01
CA LEU A 71 14.57 10.11 0.84
C LEU A 71 15.48 11.00 0.00
N ILE A 72 15.11 12.25 -0.25
CA ILE A 72 15.95 13.25 -0.95
C ILE A 72 17.29 13.43 -0.24
N SER A 73 17.32 13.47 1.10
CA SER A 73 18.61 13.53 1.83
C SER A 73 19.46 12.27 1.62
N THR A 74 18.84 11.10 1.45
CA THR A 74 19.51 9.84 1.14
C THR A 74 19.93 9.73 -0.33
N MET A 75 19.20 10.41 -1.23
CA MET A 75 19.51 10.51 -2.65
C MET A 75 20.58 11.58 -2.94
N LYS A 76 20.78 12.52 -2.02
CA LYS A 76 21.83 13.53 -2.14
C LYS A 76 23.09 13.03 -1.45
N LYS A 77 24.22 13.38 -2.04
CA LYS A 77 25.53 13.17 -1.41
C LYS A 77 25.55 13.99 -0.12
N HIS A 78 25.75 13.32 1.01
CA HIS A 78 25.79 13.98 2.32
C HIS A 78 26.97 13.45 3.13
N THR A 79 27.43 14.26 4.07
CA THR A 79 28.56 13.92 4.93
C THR A 79 28.04 13.55 6.31
N VAL A 80 28.50 12.42 6.84
CA VAL A 80 28.18 11.96 8.19
C VAL A 80 29.43 12.12 9.04
N THR A 81 29.34 12.98 10.06
CA THR A 81 30.41 13.14 11.05
C THR A 81 30.23 12.12 12.15
N THR A 82 31.11 11.11 12.19
CA THR A 82 31.13 10.13 13.27
C THR A 82 32.22 10.54 14.27
N THR A 83 31.83 10.79 15.51
CA THR A 83 32.77 11.07 16.61
C THR A 83 33.00 9.78 17.39
N GLN A 84 34.23 9.28 17.39
CA GLN A 84 34.61 8.12 18.19
C GLN A 84 35.09 8.56 19.57
N TYR A 85 34.56 7.91 20.60
CA TYR A 85 34.95 8.15 21.99
C TYR A 85 35.87 7.04 22.49
N LYS A 86 36.87 7.41 23.26
CA LYS A 86 37.67 6.45 24.03
C LYS A 86 37.50 6.75 25.51
N MET A 87 37.38 5.68 26.29
CA MET A 87 37.46 5.76 27.75
C MET A 87 38.92 5.97 28.13
N VAL A 88 39.21 7.12 28.73
CA VAL A 88 40.54 7.42 29.27
C VAL A 88 40.41 7.58 30.77
N LYS A 89 41.35 7.01 31.53
CA LYS A 89 41.37 7.17 32.98
C LYS A 89 41.54 8.66 33.28
N LYS A 90 40.68 9.22 34.12
CA LYS A 90 40.80 10.61 34.57
C LYS A 90 42.14 10.80 35.29
N ASP A 91 42.65 12.02 35.23
CA ASP A 91 43.79 12.42 36.03
C ASP A 91 43.51 12.19 37.53
N ASP A 92 44.52 11.68 38.26
CA ASP A 92 44.34 11.25 39.64
C ASP A 92 43.99 12.45 40.57
N PHE A 93 44.50 13.65 40.28
CA PHE A 93 44.18 14.86 41.05
C PHE A 93 42.73 15.30 40.79
N LYS A 94 42.31 15.33 39.53
CA LYS A 94 40.93 15.68 39.14
C LYS A 94 39.91 14.68 39.71
N LEU A 95 40.21 13.37 39.62
CA LEU A 95 39.36 12.32 40.16
C LEU A 95 39.21 12.43 41.69
N LYS A 96 40.31 12.78 42.39
CA LYS A 96 40.27 13.00 43.83
C LYS A 96 39.39 14.21 44.19
N ALA A 97 39.54 15.33 43.49
CA ALA A 97 38.73 16.52 43.70
C ALA A 97 37.23 16.24 43.52
N GLU A 98 36.84 15.60 42.41
CA GLU A 98 35.43 15.25 42.15
C GLU A 98 34.87 14.30 43.23
N ARG A 99 35.67 13.33 43.71
CA ARG A 99 35.26 12.44 44.80
C ARG A 99 35.05 13.18 46.11
N GLU A 100 35.94 14.12 46.44
CA GLU A 100 35.80 14.94 47.65
C GLU A 100 34.56 15.85 47.57
N GLU A 101 34.34 16.50 46.43
CA GLU A 101 33.12 17.28 46.20
C GLU A 101 31.86 16.42 46.35
N PHE A 102 31.82 15.26 45.71
CA PHE A 102 30.69 14.33 45.82
C PHE A 102 30.49 13.86 47.27
N MET A 103 31.55 13.51 47.99
CA MET A 103 31.47 13.11 49.39
C MET A 103 30.90 14.23 50.26
N ASN A 104 31.27 15.48 50.02
CA ASN A 104 30.80 16.62 50.78
C ASN A 104 29.31 16.88 50.54
N ILE A 105 28.88 16.81 49.28
CA ILE A 105 27.46 16.93 48.92
C ILE A 105 26.66 15.79 49.56
N TYR A 106 27.13 14.54 49.41
CA TYR A 106 26.41 13.38 49.94
C TYR A 106 26.29 13.42 51.46
N LYS A 107 27.33 13.86 52.19
CA LYS A 107 27.28 14.05 53.65
C LYS A 107 26.31 15.15 54.07
N PHE A 108 26.19 16.21 53.28
CA PHE A 108 25.26 17.30 53.54
C PHE A 108 23.81 16.83 53.40
N ASP A 109 23.53 16.06 52.34
CA ASP A 109 22.18 15.53 52.06
C ASP A 109 21.82 14.34 52.97
N HIS A 110 22.82 13.59 53.46
CA HIS A 110 22.66 12.40 54.30
C HIS A 110 23.52 12.51 55.57
N PRO A 111 23.12 13.34 56.55
CA PRO A 111 23.90 13.57 57.77
C PRO A 111 24.09 12.30 58.62
N GLU A 112 23.15 11.35 58.52
CA GLU A 112 23.16 10.09 59.27
C GLU A 112 23.95 8.97 58.57
N ALA A 113 24.43 9.20 57.34
CA ALA A 113 25.04 8.15 56.53
C ALA A 113 26.37 7.65 57.11
N SER A 114 26.56 6.34 57.08
CA SER A 114 27.80 5.71 57.51
C SER A 114 28.95 6.05 56.57
N LYS A 115 30.19 6.07 57.09
CA LYS A 115 31.42 6.25 56.29
C LYS A 115 31.49 5.27 55.11
N ASN A 116 31.07 4.02 55.31
CA ASN A 116 31.08 3.01 54.26
C ASN A 116 30.03 3.28 53.18
N GLU A 117 28.86 3.79 53.56
CA GLU A 117 27.80 4.14 52.61
C GLU A 117 28.23 5.31 51.73
N ILE A 118 28.85 6.32 52.34
CA ILE A 118 29.43 7.47 51.62
C ILE A 118 30.47 6.98 50.60
N LEU A 119 31.41 6.10 51.00
CA LEU A 119 32.43 5.56 50.10
C LEU A 119 31.83 4.76 48.93
N ILE A 120 30.81 3.94 49.19
CA ILE A 120 30.11 3.17 48.15
C ILE A 120 29.38 4.12 47.20
N ALA A 121 28.71 5.14 47.73
CA ALA A 121 28.02 6.14 46.94
C ALA A 121 29.00 6.92 46.06
N THR A 122 30.14 7.35 46.60
CA THR A 122 31.20 8.03 45.85
C THR A 122 31.80 7.16 44.75
N ALA A 123 32.05 5.88 45.03
CA ALA A 123 32.57 4.95 44.03
C ALA A 123 31.59 4.70 42.88
N LYS A 124 30.28 4.77 43.15
CA LYS A 124 29.23 4.64 42.13
C LYS A 124 28.96 5.96 41.38
N GLY A 125 29.02 7.09 42.08
CA GLY A 125 28.67 8.40 41.55
C GLY A 125 29.78 9.08 40.76
N VAL A 126 31.05 8.77 41.06
CA VAL A 126 32.20 9.36 40.39
C VAL A 126 32.91 8.34 39.51
N GLU A 127 32.68 8.44 38.20
CA GLU A 127 33.33 7.59 37.21
C GLU A 127 34.85 7.85 37.13
N VAL A 128 35.62 6.76 37.12
CA VAL A 128 37.10 6.77 37.01
C VAL A 128 37.57 7.10 35.59
N TYR A 129 36.75 6.81 34.60
CA TYR A 129 37.05 7.05 33.20
C TYR A 129 36.20 8.20 32.68
N GLU A 130 36.78 9.06 31.86
CA GLU A 130 36.05 10.06 31.08
C GLU A 130 36.03 9.68 29.60
N LYS A 131 34.92 9.97 28.92
CA LYS A 131 34.77 9.78 27.48
C LYS A 131 35.35 10.99 26.77
N ILE A 132 36.48 10.80 26.10
CA ILE A 132 37.11 11.86 25.29
C ILE A 132 36.87 11.56 23.81
N PRO A 133 36.38 12.53 23.01
CA PRO A 133 36.28 12.37 21.57
C PRO A 133 37.69 12.43 20.96
N ILE A 134 38.17 11.32 20.37
CA ILE A 134 39.54 11.25 19.81
C ILE A 134 39.55 11.63 18.34
N ILE A 135 38.61 11.08 17.57
CA ILE A 135 38.61 11.21 16.13
C ILE A 135 37.23 11.66 15.68
N ARG A 136 37.21 12.76 14.94
CA ARG A 136 36.06 13.18 14.14
C ARG A 136 36.34 12.75 12.72
N THR A 137 35.74 11.64 12.29
CA THR A 137 35.83 11.19 10.91
C THR A 137 34.63 11.74 10.16
N VAL A 138 34.88 12.52 9.11
CA VAL A 138 33.86 12.93 8.16
C VAL A 138 33.83 11.89 7.04
N THR A 139 32.81 11.04 7.03
CA THR A 139 32.61 10.04 5.98
C THR A 139 31.61 10.59 4.98
N GLU A 140 31.95 10.52 3.70
CA GLU A 140 31.04 10.85 2.62
C GLU A 140 30.17 9.64 2.29
N VAL A 141 28.85 9.83 2.31
CA VAL A 141 27.88 8.78 1.98
C VAL A 141 27.35 9.05 0.58
N ASP A 142 27.53 8.07 -0.29
CA ASP A 142 27.05 8.16 -1.66
C ASP A 142 25.51 8.06 -1.75
N PRO A 143 24.90 8.74 -2.74
CA PRO A 143 23.49 8.60 -3.07
C PRO A 143 23.02 7.15 -3.20
N ASN A 144 21.88 6.83 -2.58
CA ASN A 144 21.23 5.54 -2.81
C ASN A 144 20.42 5.57 -4.11
N VAL A 145 21.03 5.10 -5.21
CA VAL A 145 20.39 5.05 -6.55
C VAL A 145 19.16 4.14 -6.58
N SER A 146 19.13 3.07 -5.78
CA SER A 146 17.96 2.18 -5.72
C SER A 146 16.74 2.88 -5.14
N ALA A 147 16.94 3.65 -4.07
CA ALA A 147 15.89 4.49 -3.48
C ALA A 147 15.33 5.51 -4.50
N MET A 148 16.21 6.12 -5.32
CA MET A 148 15.80 7.01 -6.41
C MET A 148 14.90 6.30 -7.43
N ILE A 149 15.28 5.09 -7.86
CA ILE A 149 14.52 4.31 -8.86
C ILE A 149 13.13 3.94 -8.32
N PHE A 150 13.03 3.45 -7.09
CA PHE A 150 11.75 3.09 -6.50
C PHE A 150 10.84 4.30 -6.31
N TRP A 151 11.39 5.45 -5.91
CA TRP A 151 10.65 6.70 -5.78
C TRP A 151 10.07 7.16 -7.12
N LEU A 152 10.89 7.19 -8.17
CA LEU A 152 10.45 7.59 -9.51
C LEU A 152 9.37 6.66 -10.07
N LYS A 153 9.49 5.36 -9.82
CA LYS A 153 8.48 4.36 -10.22
C LYS A 153 7.14 4.53 -9.48
N ALA A 154 7.17 4.98 -8.22
CA ALA A 154 5.97 5.23 -7.43
C ALA A 154 5.29 6.57 -7.81
N ARG A 155 6.08 7.63 -8.02
CA ARG A 155 5.58 9.00 -8.28
C ARG A 155 5.16 9.22 -9.73
N ARG A 156 5.88 8.64 -10.69
CA ARG A 156 5.60 8.72 -12.14
C ARG A 156 5.56 7.32 -12.77
N PRO A 157 4.57 6.49 -12.40
CA PRO A 157 4.45 5.13 -12.91
C PRO A 157 4.17 5.09 -14.42
N ASP A 158 3.59 6.15 -14.98
CA ASP A 158 3.37 6.33 -16.41
C ASP A 158 4.67 6.35 -17.21
N VAL A 159 5.72 7.00 -16.68
CA VAL A 159 7.03 7.14 -17.35
C VAL A 159 7.99 6.02 -16.97
N PHE A 160 8.05 5.65 -15.69
CA PHE A 160 9.12 4.79 -15.15
C PHE A 160 8.70 3.34 -14.88
N ARG A 161 7.40 3.03 -14.86
CA ARG A 161 6.92 1.64 -14.75
C ARG A 161 6.80 1.06 -16.14
N ASP A 162 7.33 -0.14 -16.32
CA ASP A 162 7.18 -0.86 -17.57
C ASP A 162 5.69 -1.15 -17.84
N GLN A 163 5.17 -0.59 -18.94
CA GLN A 163 3.79 -0.74 -19.38
C GLN A 163 3.60 -1.89 -20.38
N THR A 164 4.68 -2.56 -20.81
CA THR A 164 4.61 -3.62 -21.84
C THR A 164 3.68 -4.76 -21.42
N PHE A 165 3.82 -5.26 -20.18
CA PHE A 165 2.95 -6.30 -19.63
C PHE A 165 1.48 -5.87 -19.55
N LYS A 166 1.21 -4.63 -19.13
CA LYS A 166 -0.16 -4.10 -19.04
C LYS A 166 -0.80 -4.02 -20.42
N LYS A 167 -0.09 -3.45 -21.40
CA LYS A 167 -0.53 -3.35 -22.79
C LYS A 167 -0.77 -4.71 -23.44
N LEU A 168 0.12 -5.68 -23.18
CA LEU A 168 -0.03 -7.05 -23.67
C LEU A 168 -1.29 -7.71 -23.09
N ASN A 169 -1.53 -7.55 -21.80
CA ASN A 169 -2.71 -8.13 -21.15
C ASN A 169 -4.01 -7.48 -21.66
N GLU A 170 -4.03 -6.16 -21.85
CA GLU A 170 -5.16 -5.45 -22.45
C GLU A 170 -5.42 -5.91 -23.90
N ALA A 171 -4.37 -6.13 -24.69
CA ALA A 171 -4.48 -6.65 -26.06
C ALA A 171 -5.06 -8.08 -26.08
N ASN A 172 -4.59 -8.95 -25.18
CA ASN A 172 -5.10 -10.32 -25.06
C ASN A 172 -6.56 -10.34 -24.60
N ALA A 173 -6.95 -9.48 -23.65
CA ALA A 173 -8.34 -9.34 -23.23
C ALA A 173 -9.25 -8.87 -24.37
N ARG A 174 -8.80 -7.89 -25.17
CA ARG A 174 -9.55 -7.43 -26.36
C ARG A 174 -9.71 -8.54 -27.40
N LYS A 175 -8.65 -9.32 -27.64
CA LYS A 175 -8.69 -10.45 -28.56
C LYS A 175 -9.70 -11.51 -28.10
N ALA A 176 -9.67 -11.90 -26.82
CA ALA A 176 -10.61 -12.86 -26.28
C ALA A 176 -12.07 -12.41 -26.39
N ILE A 177 -12.36 -11.13 -26.13
CA ILE A 177 -13.70 -10.56 -26.29
C ILE A 177 -14.14 -10.58 -27.77
N ALA A 178 -13.25 -10.24 -28.69
CA ALA A 178 -13.55 -10.27 -30.12
C ALA A 178 -13.83 -11.71 -30.61
N GLU A 179 -13.04 -12.68 -30.16
CA GLU A 179 -13.24 -14.10 -30.46
C GLU A 179 -14.57 -14.62 -29.90
N ALA A 180 -14.91 -14.26 -28.66
CA ALA A 180 -16.20 -14.60 -28.05
C ALA A 180 -17.37 -14.02 -28.87
N ASN A 181 -17.32 -12.74 -29.24
CA ASN A 181 -18.35 -12.10 -30.05
C ASN A 181 -18.50 -12.74 -31.45
N ILE A 182 -17.40 -13.15 -32.08
CA ILE A 182 -17.44 -13.86 -33.36
C ILE A 182 -18.11 -15.23 -33.18
N SER A 183 -17.74 -15.96 -32.13
CA SER A 183 -18.32 -17.26 -31.81
C SER A 183 -19.83 -17.16 -31.52
N GLU A 184 -20.26 -16.16 -30.74
CA GLU A 184 -21.68 -15.90 -30.48
C GLU A 184 -22.45 -15.58 -31.76
N LYS A 185 -21.89 -14.77 -32.65
CA LYS A 185 -22.50 -14.47 -33.96
C LYS A 185 -22.56 -15.70 -34.87
N GLN A 186 -21.52 -16.53 -34.86
CA GLN A 186 -21.51 -17.79 -35.61
C GLN A 186 -22.56 -18.76 -35.08
N LEU A 187 -22.69 -18.90 -33.76
CA LEU A 187 -23.71 -19.72 -33.13
C LEU A 187 -25.11 -19.23 -33.52
N LYS A 188 -25.35 -17.92 -33.43
CA LYS A 188 -26.62 -17.33 -33.81
C LYS A 188 -26.95 -17.52 -35.30
N ALA A 189 -25.96 -17.40 -36.18
CA ALA A 189 -26.16 -17.66 -37.62
C ALA A 189 -26.47 -19.14 -37.91
N LEU A 190 -25.89 -20.07 -37.15
CA LEU A 190 -26.23 -21.50 -37.23
C LEU A 190 -27.64 -21.77 -36.71
N GLU A 191 -28.03 -21.18 -35.59
CA GLU A 191 -29.41 -21.28 -35.06
C GLU A 191 -30.44 -20.71 -36.05
N GLU A 192 -30.14 -19.59 -36.71
CA GLU A 192 -31.00 -19.01 -37.75
C GLU A 192 -31.07 -19.87 -39.02
N ALA A 193 -30.00 -20.63 -39.34
CA ALA A 193 -29.97 -21.54 -40.49
C ALA A 193 -30.66 -22.89 -40.20
N ASP A 194 -30.59 -23.38 -38.96
CA ASP A 194 -31.26 -24.62 -38.52
C ASP A 194 -32.76 -24.41 -38.20
N ASN A 195 -33.25 -23.16 -38.21
CA ASN A 195 -34.67 -22.87 -38.00
C ASN A 195 -35.51 -23.30 -39.23
N PRO A 196 -36.39 -24.31 -39.11
CA PRO A 196 -37.13 -24.88 -40.24
C PRO A 196 -38.10 -23.90 -40.93
N ASP A 197 -38.47 -22.81 -40.26
CA ASP A 197 -39.35 -21.76 -40.82
C ASP A 197 -38.64 -20.88 -41.87
N ASN A 198 -37.30 -20.84 -41.85
CA ASN A 198 -36.48 -20.05 -42.76
C ASN A 198 -35.91 -20.89 -43.92
N ALA A 199 -36.21 -22.19 -43.96
CA ALA A 199 -35.82 -23.05 -45.07
C ALA A 199 -36.61 -22.65 -46.33
N THR A 200 -35.94 -21.98 -47.27
CA THR A 200 -36.48 -21.84 -48.63
C THR A 200 -36.57 -23.22 -49.27
N VAL A 201 -37.75 -23.82 -49.23
CA VAL A 201 -38.09 -25.00 -50.03
C VAL A 201 -37.98 -24.58 -51.49
N VAL A 202 -36.95 -25.06 -52.19
CA VAL A 202 -36.80 -24.84 -53.63
C VAL A 202 -37.99 -25.53 -54.30
N VAL A 203 -38.75 -24.80 -55.11
CA VAL A 203 -40.01 -25.25 -55.75
C VAL A 203 -39.83 -26.56 -56.55
N ASP A 204 -38.60 -26.86 -57.00
CA ASP A 204 -38.25 -28.12 -57.68
C ASP A 204 -38.37 -29.37 -56.79
N ASP A 205 -38.14 -29.26 -55.48
CA ASP A 205 -38.23 -30.40 -54.56
C ASP A 205 -39.69 -30.80 -54.31
N ILE A 206 -40.63 -29.86 -54.41
CA ILE A 206 -42.08 -30.12 -54.35
C ILE A 206 -42.51 -30.93 -55.59
N SER A 207 -41.97 -30.62 -56.77
CA SER A 207 -42.25 -31.37 -58.00
C SER A 207 -41.72 -32.81 -57.91
N LYS A 208 -40.50 -33.01 -57.37
CA LYS A 208 -39.95 -34.35 -57.09
C LYS A 208 -40.75 -35.13 -56.06
N LEU A 209 -41.22 -34.49 -54.99
CA LEU A 209 -42.08 -35.12 -53.98
C LEU A 209 -43.43 -35.53 -54.57
N LYS A 210 -43.99 -34.72 -55.48
CA LYS A 210 -45.22 -35.03 -56.20
C LYS A 210 -45.04 -36.21 -57.15
N GLU A 211 -43.94 -36.26 -57.92
CA GLU A 211 -43.60 -37.41 -58.77
C GLU A 211 -43.38 -38.70 -57.98
N LEU A 212 -42.75 -38.64 -56.80
CA LEU A 212 -42.56 -39.80 -55.93
C LEU A 212 -43.86 -40.29 -55.30
N ARG A 213 -44.75 -39.37 -54.91
CA ARG A 213 -46.09 -39.69 -54.41
C ARG A 213 -46.94 -40.34 -55.50
N ASP A 214 -46.93 -39.78 -56.70
CA ASP A 214 -47.73 -40.28 -57.81
C ASP A 214 -47.18 -41.65 -58.30
N LYS A 215 -45.86 -41.89 -58.25
CA LYS A 215 -45.25 -43.23 -58.44
C LYS A 215 -45.66 -44.27 -57.39
N ASN A 216 -45.81 -43.87 -56.12
CA ASN A 216 -46.25 -44.76 -55.05
C ASN A 216 -47.77 -45.02 -55.06
N ALA A 217 -48.56 -44.09 -55.59
CA ALA A 217 -49.99 -44.30 -55.81
C ALA A 217 -50.23 -45.37 -56.89
N ASP A 218 -49.48 -45.33 -58.00
CA ASP A 218 -49.58 -46.31 -59.09
C ASP A 218 -49.09 -47.72 -58.72
N SER A 219 -48.22 -47.88 -57.72
CA SER A 219 -47.78 -49.20 -57.25
C SER A 219 -48.78 -49.89 -56.31
N SER A 220 -49.70 -49.12 -55.70
CA SER A 220 -50.71 -49.64 -54.77
C SER A 220 -51.96 -50.23 -55.44
N THR A 221 -52.16 -50.00 -56.74
CA THR A 221 -53.36 -50.42 -57.49
C THR A 221 -53.20 -51.73 -58.26
N LYS A 222 -52.05 -52.43 -58.15
CA LYS A 222 -51.76 -53.69 -58.88
C LYS A 222 -51.50 -54.91 -57.98
N GLN A 223 -52.08 -54.94 -56.78
CA GLN A 223 -52.05 -56.12 -55.92
C GLN A 223 -53.45 -56.42 -55.40
N GLY A 224 -54.27 -57.01 -56.27
CA GLY A 224 -55.66 -57.34 -55.99
C GLY A 224 -56.36 -57.97 -57.20
N ASP A 225 -55.89 -59.15 -57.61
CA ASP A 225 -56.69 -60.26 -58.16
C ASP A 225 -55.81 -61.53 -58.17
#